data_AF-A0A819HGC3-F1
#
_entry.id   AF-A0A819HGC3-F1
#
_cell.length_a   1.000
_cell.length_b   1.000
_cell.length_c   1.000
_cell.angle_alpha   90.00
_cell.angle_beta   90.00
_cell.angle_gamma   90.00
#
_symmetry.space_group_name_H-M   'P 1'
#
loop_
_entity.id
_entity.type
_entity.pdbx_description
1 polymer ?
#
loop_
_entity_poly.entity_id
_entity_poly.type
_entity_poly.pdbx_seq_one_letter_code
_entity_poly.pdbx_strand_id
1 'polypeptide(L)'
;MNSFISTSRDRLVATGFAASSIDPNNVRYRSVLFEINVNTTRYDFYPFAEGSQDSQFSDENEVLFMAGSIFRIVNVQKVSQDDP
;
A
#
# COMPACT_ATOMS: atom_id res chain seq x y z
N MET A 1 -5.30 -4.65 -11.41
CA MET A 1 -4.11 -5.48 -11.09
C MET A 1 -4.60 -6.88 -10.77
N ASN A 2 -3.98 -7.91 -11.36
CA ASN A 2 -4.38 -9.31 -11.17
C ASN A 2 -3.37 -10.07 -10.29
N SER A 3 -2.87 -9.39 -9.26
CA SER A 3 -1.88 -9.91 -8.31
C SER A 3 -2.30 -9.51 -6.91
N PHE A 4 -1.72 -10.15 -5.89
CA PHE A 4 -1.84 -9.67 -4.51
C PHE A 4 -1.26 -8.26 -4.39
N ILE A 5 -1.85 -7.45 -3.50
CA ILE A 5 -1.38 -6.10 -3.22
C ILE A 5 -0.90 -6.06 -1.78
N SER A 6 0.42 -5.98 -1.62
CA SER A 6 1.06 -5.77 -0.32
C SER A 6 0.98 -4.29 0.06
N THR A 7 0.59 -4.04 1.30
CA THR A 7 0.45 -2.70 1.86
C THR A 7 0.99 -2.71 3.29
N SER A 8 1.31 -1.54 3.83
CA SER A 8 1.73 -1.41 5.23
C SER A 8 0.80 -0.45 5.97
N ARG A 9 0.58 -0.72 7.25
CA ARG A 9 -0.03 0.25 8.18
C ARG A 9 0.95 1.34 8.61
N ASP A 10 2.24 1.11 8.42
CA ASP A 10 3.27 2.10 8.68
C ASP A 10 3.54 2.92 7.41
N ARG A 11 3.27 4.23 7.51
CA ARG A 11 3.50 5.20 6.44
C ARG A 11 4.97 5.27 6.03
N LEU A 12 5.92 5.11 6.97
CA LEU A 12 7.35 5.17 6.67
C LEU A 12 7.79 3.97 5.83
N VAL A 13 7.28 2.78 6.13
CA VAL A 13 7.52 1.59 5.32
C VAL A 13 6.93 1.78 3.91
N ALA A 14 5.66 2.18 3.81
CA ALA A 14 4.98 2.40 2.53
C ALA A 14 5.68 3.46 1.66
N THR A 15 6.10 4.58 2.26
CA THR A 15 6.83 5.64 1.55
C THR A 15 8.24 5.19 1.14
N GLY A 16 8.90 4.35 1.94
CA GLY A 16 10.17 3.71 1.58
C GLY A 16 10.08 2.93 0.26
N PHE A 17 9.02 2.15 0.06
CA PHE A 17 8.78 1.44 -1.21
C PHE A 17 8.45 2.38 -2.38
N ALA A 18 7.71 3.45 -2.11
CA ALA A 18 7.36 4.44 -3.13
C ALA A 18 8.60 5.26 -3.58
N ALA A 19 9.54 5.55 -2.67
CA ALA A 19 10.74 6.33 -2.96
C ALA A 19 11.88 5.48 -3.57
N SER A 20 12.02 4.22 -3.16
CA SER A 20 13.09 3.31 -3.63
C SER A 20 12.93 2.85 -5.08
N SER A 21 11.74 3.01 -5.67
CA SER A 21 11.41 2.56 -7.02
C SER A 21 11.68 3.61 -8.13
N ILE A 22 12.31 4.73 -7.78
CA ILE A 22 12.74 5.75 -8.75
C ILE A 22 14.05 5.31 -9.37
N ASP A 23 14.00 4.60 -10.50
CA ASP A 23 15.15 4.51 -11.39
C ASP A 23 15.37 5.89 -12.02
N PRO A 24 16.48 6.58 -11.73
CA PRO A 24 16.73 7.93 -12.24
C PRO A 24 16.81 7.99 -13.78
N ASN A 25 16.99 6.84 -14.45
CA ASN A 25 17.01 6.75 -15.91
C ASN A 25 15.65 6.41 -16.52
N ASN A 26 14.64 6.06 -15.71
CA ASN A 26 13.33 5.63 -16.18
C ASN A 26 12.26 6.70 -15.98
N VAL A 27 12.23 7.65 -16.92
CA VAL A 27 11.32 8.81 -16.91
C VAL A 27 9.84 8.43 -17.03
N ARG A 28 9.51 7.16 -17.34
CA ARG A 28 8.13 6.71 -17.60
C ARG A 28 7.34 6.41 -16.33
N TYR A 29 8.01 6.13 -15.22
CA TYR A 29 7.35 5.82 -13.95
C TYR A 29 7.41 7.02 -12.99
N ARG A 30 6.43 7.06 -12.10
CA ARG A 30 6.30 8.07 -11.05
C ARG A 30 5.98 7.35 -9.75
N SER A 31 6.56 7.84 -8.67
CA SER A 31 6.21 7.41 -7.32
C SER A 31 4.75 7.77 -7.04
N VAL A 32 3.99 6.81 -6.51
CA VAL A 32 2.60 6.99 -6.10
C VAL A 32 2.44 6.35 -4.74
N LEU A 33 1.95 7.12 -3.77
CA LEU A 33 1.54 6.61 -2.46
C LEU A 33 0.02 6.40 -2.47
N PHE A 34 -0.42 5.18 -2.17
CA PHE A 34 -1.84 4.86 -2.01
C PHE A 34 -2.20 4.83 -0.54
N GLU A 35 -3.15 5.67 -0.13
CA GLU A 35 -3.80 5.56 1.18
C GLU A 35 -5.12 4.79 1.00
N ILE A 36 -5.25 3.67 1.71
CA ILE A 36 -6.40 2.77 1.59
C ILE A 36 -7.15 2.75 2.92
N ASN A 37 -8.34 3.33 2.93
CA ASN A 37 -9.23 3.31 4.07
C ASN A 37 -10.19 2.13 3.96
N VAL A 38 -10.06 1.15 4.85
CA VAL A 38 -10.92 -0.04 4.90
C VAL A 38 -11.89 0.05 6.06
N ASN A 39 -13.19 -0.03 5.78
CA ASN A 39 -14.22 -0.15 6.81
C ASN A 39 -14.47 -1.63 7.12
N THR A 40 -13.93 -2.10 8.23
CA THR A 40 -14.02 -3.50 8.68
C THR A 40 -15.35 -3.87 9.30
N THR A 41 -16.20 -2.91 9.64
CA THR A 41 -17.47 -3.19 10.35
C THR A 41 -18.62 -3.56 9.41
N ARG A 42 -18.39 -3.58 8.09
CA ARG A 42 -19.44 -3.74 7.07
C ARG A 42 -19.46 -5.09 6.36
N TYR A 43 -18.50 -5.98 6.65
CA TYR A 43 -18.32 -7.21 5.88
C TYR A 43 -18.13 -8.42 6.79
N ASP A 44 -18.78 -9.53 6.45
CA ASP A 44 -18.65 -10.82 7.14
C ASP A 44 -17.35 -11.56 6.78
N PHE A 45 -16.60 -11.06 5.78
CA PHE A 45 -15.32 -11.61 5.35
C PHE A 45 -14.30 -10.50 5.10
N TYR A 46 -13.04 -10.77 5.44
CA TYR A 46 -11.93 -9.86 5.21
C TYR A 46 -11.22 -10.24 3.90
N PRO A 47 -11.21 -9.37 2.86
CA PRO A 47 -10.50 -9.65 1.61
C PRO A 47 -8.98 -9.45 1.72
N PHE A 48 -8.46 -9.36 2.95
CA PHE A 48 -7.07 -9.11 3.27
C PHE A 48 -6.63 -9.94 4.48
N ALA A 49 -5.34 -10.22 4.56
CA ALA A 49 -4.69 -10.84 5.70
C ALA A 49 -3.74 -9.84 6.37
N GLU A 50 -3.63 -9.93 7.69
CA GLU A 50 -2.62 -9.17 8.45
C GLU A 50 -1.37 -10.03 8.58
N GLY A 51 -0.25 -9.56 8.03
CA GLY A 51 0.98 -10.34 7.93
C GLY A 51 1.79 -10.41 9.22
N SER A 52 1.41 -9.70 10.28
CA SER A 52 2.27 -9.52 11.46
C SER A 52 2.54 -10.79 12.28
N GLN A 53 1.71 -11.82 12.17
CA GLN A 53 1.87 -13.03 13.00
C GLN A 53 2.73 -14.13 12.35
N ASP A 54 2.80 -14.19 11.02
CA ASP A 54 3.53 -15.25 10.29
C ASP A 54 4.60 -14.72 9.31
N SER A 55 4.80 -13.40 9.25
CA SER A 55 5.82 -12.78 8.38
C SER A 55 7.21 -12.83 9.01
N GLN A 56 8.23 -13.06 8.18
CA GLN A 56 9.65 -12.88 8.55
C GLN A 56 10.00 -11.40 8.83
N PHE A 57 9.12 -10.48 8.43
CA PHE A 57 9.27 -9.04 8.55
C PHE A 57 8.10 -8.44 9.33
N SER A 58 7.92 -8.87 10.58
CA SER A 58 6.83 -8.40 11.46
C SER A 58 6.78 -6.87 11.61
N ASP A 59 7.94 -6.21 11.50
CA ASP A 59 8.07 -4.76 11.65
C ASP A 59 7.49 -3.97 10.46
N GLU A 60 7.27 -4.63 9.31
CA GLU A 60 6.66 -3.98 8.14
C GLU A 60 5.16 -3.73 8.32
N ASN A 61 4.53 -4.29 9.37
CA ASN A 61 3.10 -4.13 9.65
C ASN A 61 2.22 -4.36 8.40
N GLU A 62 2.52 -5.45 7.68
CA GLU A 62 1.93 -5.75 6.39
C GLU A 62 0.42 -6.06 6.49
N VAL A 63 -0.33 -5.54 5.52
CA VAL A 63 -1.68 -5.98 5.19
C VAL A 63 -1.71 -6.38 3.71
N LEU A 64 -2.00 -7.64 3.45
CA LEU A 64 -1.97 -8.23 2.11
C LEU A 64 -3.39 -8.40 1.57
N PHE A 65 -3.73 -7.70 0.50
CA PHE A 65 -5.02 -7.83 -0.17
C PHE A 65 -4.99 -8.93 -1.22
N MET A 66 -6.07 -9.72 -1.27
CA MET A 66 -6.21 -10.79 -2.26
C MET A 66 -6.20 -10.27 -3.70
N ALA A 67 -5.68 -11.10 -4.62
CA ALA A 67 -5.78 -10.81 -6.04
C ALA A 67 -7.24 -10.62 -6.47
N GLY A 68 -7.49 -9.61 -7.29
CA GLY A 68 -8.85 -9.23 -7.72
C GLY A 68 -9.56 -8.25 -6.78
N SER A 69 -8.91 -7.78 -5.70
CA SER A 69 -9.44 -6.69 -4.89
C SER A 69 -9.67 -5.41 -5.70
N ILE A 70 -10.79 -4.73 -5.44
CA ILE A 70 -11.21 -3.52 -6.15
C ILE A 70 -11.16 -2.33 -5.19
N PHE A 71 -10.53 -1.24 -5.61
CA PHE A 71 -10.39 -0.01 -4.83
C PHE A 71 -11.02 1.16 -5.57
N ARG A 72 -11.77 2.00 -4.84
CA ARG A 72 -12.33 3.25 -5.37
C ARG A 72 -11.38 4.40 -5.04
N ILE A 73 -10.94 5.14 -6.05
CA ILE A 73 -10.21 6.39 -5.86
C ILE A 73 -11.17 7.42 -5.29
N VAL A 74 -10.84 7.94 -4.10
CA VAL A 74 -11.63 8.96 -3.40
C VAL A 74 -11.05 10.36 -3.57
N ASN A 75 -9.74 10.46 -3.65
CA ASN A 75 -8.99 11.70 -3.76
C ASN A 75 -7.68 11.43 -4.51
N VAL A 76 -7.16 12.44 -5.21
CA VAL A 76 -5.84 12.42 -5.84
C VAL A 76 -5.18 13.76 -5.55
N GLN A 77 -4.01 13.72 -4.90
CA GLN A 77 -3.24 14.90 -4.56
C GLN A 77 -1.77 14.70 -4.90
N LYS A 78 -1.10 15.79 -5.29
CA LYS A 78 0.34 15.79 -5.49
C LYS A 78 1.00 16.05 -4.14
N VAL A 79 1.68 15.05 -3.60
CA VAL A 79 2.44 15.17 -2.37
C VAL A 79 3.82 15.73 -2.71
N SER A 80 4.19 16.85 -2.12
CA SER A 80 5.58 17.34 -2.18
C SER A 80 6.47 16.49 -1.28
N GLN A 81 7.74 16.37 -1.64
CA GLN A 81 8.72 15.56 -0.90
C GLN A 81 8.96 16.06 0.55
N ASP A 82 8.44 17.24 0.89
CA ASP A 82 8.53 17.88 2.21
C ASP A 82 7.27 17.71 3.08
N ASP A 83 6.23 17.01 2.60
CA ASP A 83 5.06 16.71 3.43
C ASP A 83 5.33 15.47 4.30
N PRO A 84 5.29 15.58 5.64
CA PRO A 84 5.57 14.47 6.56
C PRO A 84 4.58 13.29 6.41
#